data_AF-A0A7X5BSR0-F1
#
_entry.id   AF-A0A7X5BSR0-F1
#
_cell.length_a   1.000
_cell.length_b   1.000
_cell.length_c   1.000
_cell.angle_alpha   90.00
_cell.angle_beta   90.00
_cell.angle_gamma   90.00
#
_symmetry.space_group_name_H-M   'P 1'
#
loop_
_entity.id
_entity.type
_entity.pdbx_description
1 polymer ?
#
loop_
_entity_poly.entity_id
_entity_poly.type
_entity_poly.pdbx_seq_one_letter_code
_entity_poly.pdbx_strand_id
1 'polypeptide(L)'
;MKYQCESCDRLVKVETYVLEEHALAVACPACGAWTRAAPSLSKPASPRPAPTPAHDGVEDLAVAAPYAAPPPSPLARPSVTALRVVRPDAPAAALLALDGDPFQAPPGHCPKCVAPMRDDAGACSACGLVYANFIPDEHQPSEALAQEWRELLETWHDWDAHDRLLSQVMMRGEMAMVGRLYRVRLARAPNDAQALRGRDEVVRRVTTTTQLISDGPSPALGRKMKTAVLSTVLVVSLVLLLVLFQMMRASF
;
A
#
# COMPACT_ATOMS: atom_id res chain seq x y z
N MET A 1 14.12 18.97 -0.77
CA MET A 1 14.07 17.65 -1.45
C MET A 1 13.13 16.73 -0.68
N LYS A 2 12.30 15.92 -1.34
CA LYS A 2 11.44 14.91 -0.70
C LYS A 2 11.91 13.53 -1.13
N TYR A 3 11.78 12.52 -0.26
CA TYR A 3 12.11 11.13 -0.57
C TYR A 3 11.06 10.19 0.03
N GLN A 4 10.89 9.01 -0.55
CA GLN A 4 10.02 7.97 -0.01
C GLN A 4 10.84 7.11 0.96
N CYS A 5 10.40 7.05 2.22
CA CYS A 5 11.09 6.25 3.24
C CYS A 5 10.74 4.76 3.06
N GLU A 6 11.74 3.91 2.83
CA GLU A 6 11.56 2.46 2.60
C GLU A 6 11.01 1.71 3.83
N SER A 7 11.06 2.29 5.03
CA SER A 7 10.59 1.64 6.25
C SER A 7 9.11 1.89 6.55
N CYS A 8 8.56 3.04 6.15
CA CYS A 8 7.18 3.41 6.45
C CYS A 8 6.37 3.82 5.21
N ASP A 9 6.95 3.72 4.02
CA ASP A 9 6.40 4.08 2.71
C ASP A 9 5.85 5.51 2.59
N ARG A 10 6.20 6.42 3.52
CA ARG A 10 5.76 7.82 3.48
C ARG A 10 6.72 8.69 2.67
N LEU A 11 6.15 9.61 1.89
CA LEU A 11 6.88 10.67 1.21
C LEU A 11 7.19 11.79 2.21
N VAL A 12 8.44 11.92 2.62
CA VAL A 12 8.89 12.85 3.67
C VAL A 12 9.86 13.89 3.13
N LYS A 13 9.94 15.05 3.80
CA LYS A 13 10.93 16.10 3.51
C LYS A 13 12.22 15.77 4.25
N VAL A 14 13.37 15.94 3.59
CA VAL A 14 14.69 15.76 4.24
C VAL A 14 14.91 16.88 5.25
N GLU A 15 15.06 16.53 6.53
CA GLU A 15 15.37 17.48 7.62
C GLU A 15 16.73 17.22 8.25
N THR A 16 17.09 15.95 8.49
CA THR A 16 18.38 15.56 9.09
C THR A 16 19.14 14.63 8.14
N TYR A 17 20.37 14.99 7.78
CA TYR A 17 21.23 14.17 6.92
C TYR A 17 22.67 14.13 7.42
N VAL A 18 23.36 13.03 7.15
CA VAL A 18 24.78 12.80 7.45
C VAL A 18 25.45 12.28 6.18
N LEU A 19 26.64 12.80 5.87
CA LEU A 19 27.50 12.28 4.81
C LEU A 19 28.50 11.31 5.44
N GLU A 20 28.38 10.03 5.13
CA GLU A 20 29.30 8.97 5.58
C GLU A 20 30.16 8.51 4.39
N GLU A 21 31.44 8.88 4.39
CA GLU A 21 32.53 8.54 3.45
C GLU A 21 32.21 8.69 1.94
N HIS A 22 31.18 8.02 1.40
CA HIS A 22 30.67 8.15 0.03
C HIS A 22 29.14 7.98 -0.11
N ALA A 23 28.38 7.98 0.99
CA ALA A 23 26.94 7.79 0.99
C ALA A 23 26.21 8.91 1.74
N LEU A 24 25.04 9.31 1.25
CA LEU A 24 24.13 10.19 1.94
C LEU A 24 23.20 9.36 2.82
N ALA A 25 23.29 9.50 4.14
CA ALA A 25 22.37 8.92 5.09
C ALA A 25 21.34 9.97 5.52
N VAL A 26 20.04 9.64 5.43
CA VAL A 26 18.93 10.53 5.81
C VAL A 26 18.06 9.84 6.84
N ALA A 27 17.77 10.54 7.95
CA ALA A 27 16.85 10.05 8.98
C ALA A 27 15.41 10.46 8.63
N CYS A 28 14.49 9.50 8.68
CA CYS A 28 13.07 9.76 8.43
C CYS A 28 12.44 10.47 9.63
N PRO A 29 11.88 11.69 9.48
CA PRO A 29 11.28 12.41 10.61
C PRO A 29 10.00 11.73 11.14
N ALA A 30 9.38 10.84 10.35
CA ALA A 30 8.15 10.17 10.72
C ALA A 30 8.38 8.91 11.57
N CYS A 31 9.36 8.07 11.19
CA CYS A 31 9.61 6.77 11.84
C CYS A 31 11.00 6.63 12.48
N GLY A 32 11.92 7.56 12.25
CA GLY A 32 13.29 7.50 12.78
C GLY A 32 14.24 6.55 12.04
N ALA A 33 13.77 5.82 11.02
CA ALA A 33 14.62 4.94 10.24
C ALA A 33 15.64 5.72 9.39
N TRP A 34 16.84 5.16 9.23
CA TRP A 34 17.91 5.71 8.41
C TRP A 34 17.91 5.09 7.00
N THR A 35 17.86 5.92 5.97
CA THR A 35 17.97 5.51 4.56
C THR A 35 19.30 5.97 4.00
N ARG A 36 20.04 5.07 3.32
CA ARG A 36 21.38 5.35 2.77
C ARG A 36 21.34 5.31 1.24
N ALA A 37 21.75 6.40 0.60
CA ALA A 37 21.92 6.49 -0.86
C ALA A 37 23.41 6.58 -1.20
N ALA A 38 23.95 5.56 -1.86
CA ALA A 38 25.29 5.58 -2.45
C ALA A 38 25.19 5.91 -3.94
N PRO A 39 26.12 6.69 -4.52
CA PRO A 39 26.18 6.90 -5.96
C PRO A 39 26.42 5.54 -6.63
N SER A 40 25.48 5.13 -7.48
CA SER A 40 25.64 3.94 -8.30
C SER A 40 26.75 4.17 -9.31
N LEU A 41 27.95 3.64 -9.03
CA LEU A 41 29.02 3.49 -10.01
C LEU A 41 28.53 2.54 -11.10
N SER A 42 27.94 3.11 -12.14
CA SER A 42 27.51 2.41 -13.35
C SER A 42 28.67 1.60 -13.90
N LYS A 43 28.52 0.27 -13.89
CA LYS A 43 29.40 -0.71 -14.51
C LYS A 43 29.73 -0.29 -15.95
N PRO A 44 31.01 -0.16 -16.36
CA PRO A 44 31.34 0.14 -17.76
C PRO A 44 30.79 -0.97 -18.67
N ALA A 45 30.16 -0.53 -19.76
CA ALA A 45 29.57 -1.40 -20.78
C ALA A 45 30.60 -2.41 -21.28
N SER A 46 30.28 -3.70 -21.17
CA SER A 46 31.10 -4.78 -21.69
C SER A 46 31.25 -4.61 -23.21
N PRO A 47 32.47 -4.60 -23.78
CA PRO A 47 32.66 -4.49 -25.22
C PRO A 47 32.15 -5.76 -25.91
N ARG A 48 31.42 -5.56 -27.00
CA ARG A 48 30.88 -6.59 -27.91
C ARG A 48 32.05 -7.31 -28.62
N PRO A 49 32.10 -8.65 -28.66
CA PRO A 49 33.16 -9.35 -29.37
C PRO A 49 32.93 -9.27 -30.89
N ALA A 50 33.99 -8.90 -31.62
CA ALA A 50 34.07 -9.00 -33.08
C ALA A 50 34.52 -10.41 -33.51
N PRO A 51 34.14 -10.87 -34.72
CA PRO A 51 34.51 -12.20 -35.21
C PRO A 51 35.96 -12.22 -35.72
N THR A 52 36.72 -13.24 -35.31
CA THR A 52 38.10 -13.50 -35.77
C THR A 52 38.09 -14.54 -36.89
N PRO A 53 38.81 -14.34 -38.01
CA PRO A 53 39.15 -15.41 -38.95
C PRO A 53 40.42 -16.15 -38.50
N ALA A 54 40.52 -17.39 -38.98
CA ALA A 54 41.60 -18.34 -38.72
C ALA A 54 42.97 -17.88 -39.21
N HIS A 55 44.03 -18.19 -38.45
CA HIS A 55 45.35 -18.50 -38.99
C HIS A 55 46.16 -19.39 -38.05
N ASP A 56 46.82 -20.36 -38.67
CA ASP A 56 47.77 -21.32 -38.12
C ASP A 56 49.05 -20.67 -37.57
N GLY A 57 49.67 -21.35 -36.60
CA GLY A 57 51.12 -21.56 -36.66
C GLY A 57 52.02 -20.97 -35.55
N VAL A 58 52.61 -21.91 -34.79
CA VAL A 58 54.06 -22.03 -34.45
C VAL A 58 54.66 -21.21 -33.28
N GLU A 59 55.19 -21.99 -32.32
CA GLU A 59 56.37 -21.86 -31.43
C GLU A 59 56.57 -20.71 -30.40
N ASP A 60 56.46 -21.12 -29.13
CA ASP A 60 57.55 -21.30 -28.14
C ASP A 60 58.34 -20.13 -27.49
N LEU A 61 58.64 -20.36 -26.21
CA LEU A 61 59.65 -19.74 -25.31
C LEU A 61 59.32 -18.48 -24.46
N ALA A 62 58.93 -18.80 -23.21
CA ALA A 62 59.59 -18.46 -21.92
C ALA A 62 59.95 -17.01 -21.49
N VAL A 63 59.67 -16.76 -20.20
CA VAL A 63 60.47 -16.07 -19.14
C VAL A 63 59.72 -14.98 -18.34
N ALA A 64 59.91 -15.06 -17.02
CA ALA A 64 59.76 -14.06 -15.94
C ALA A 64 58.42 -13.97 -15.16
N ALA A 65 58.42 -14.55 -13.95
CA ALA A 65 57.85 -13.93 -12.75
C ALA A 65 58.90 -12.94 -12.18
N PRO A 66 58.55 -11.79 -11.56
CA PRO A 66 57.89 -11.80 -10.25
C PRO A 66 56.93 -10.61 -9.99
N TYR A 67 55.93 -10.80 -9.11
CA TYR A 67 55.62 -9.89 -8.00
C TYR A 67 54.37 -10.41 -7.28
N ALA A 68 54.55 -10.90 -6.04
CA ALA A 68 53.48 -11.27 -5.15
C ALA A 68 52.80 -10.00 -4.61
N ALA A 69 51.56 -9.74 -5.06
CA ALA A 69 50.66 -8.79 -4.42
C ALA A 69 49.86 -9.51 -3.31
N PRO A 70 49.63 -8.88 -2.14
CA PRO A 70 48.80 -9.47 -1.09
C PRO A 70 47.33 -9.58 -1.53
N PRO A 71 46.58 -10.60 -1.07
CA PRO A 71 45.18 -10.77 -1.44
C PRO A 71 44.35 -9.58 -0.92
N PRO A 72 43.52 -8.92 -1.76
CA PRO A 72 42.54 -7.99 -1.26
C PRO A 72 41.53 -8.75 -0.40
N SER A 73 41.27 -8.20 0.78
CA SER A 73 40.19 -8.65 1.66
C SER A 73 38.86 -8.69 0.89
N PRO A 74 37.96 -9.67 1.15
CA PRO A 74 36.69 -9.74 0.45
C PRO A 74 35.83 -8.52 0.83
N LEU A 75 35.84 -7.52 -0.05
CA LEU A 75 34.88 -6.43 -0.07
C LEU A 75 33.47 -7.03 -0.05
N ALA A 76 32.70 -6.55 0.93
CA ALA A 76 31.28 -6.84 1.09
C ALA A 76 30.58 -6.74 -0.27
N ARG A 77 30.10 -7.88 -0.76
CA ARG A 77 29.26 -7.91 -1.96
C ARG A 77 28.06 -7.00 -1.72
N PRO A 78 27.70 -6.13 -2.67
CA PRO A 78 26.43 -5.44 -2.61
C PRO A 78 25.33 -6.49 -2.55
N SER A 79 24.50 -6.43 -1.51
CA SER A 79 23.32 -7.28 -1.36
C SER A 79 22.36 -6.96 -2.50
N VAL A 80 22.49 -7.67 -3.62
CA VAL A 80 21.42 -7.80 -4.58
C VAL A 80 20.28 -8.44 -3.80
N THR A 81 19.17 -7.72 -3.64
CA THR A 81 17.92 -8.26 -3.09
C THR A 81 17.51 -9.42 -3.97
N ALA A 82 17.93 -10.63 -3.58
CA ALA A 82 17.50 -11.84 -4.23
C ALA A 82 15.98 -11.87 -4.11
N LEU A 83 15.29 -11.95 -5.25
CA LEU A 83 13.90 -12.39 -5.32
C LEU A 83 13.80 -13.67 -4.50
N ARG A 84 13.30 -13.56 -3.26
CA ARG A 84 13.07 -14.72 -2.40
C ARG A 84 11.94 -15.51 -3.03
N VAL A 85 12.30 -16.60 -3.70
CA VAL A 85 11.36 -17.68 -3.99
C VAL A 85 10.91 -18.22 -2.63
N VAL A 86 9.67 -17.89 -2.26
CA VAL A 86 9.01 -18.44 -1.08
C VAL A 86 8.82 -19.93 -1.34
N ARG A 87 9.58 -20.75 -0.61
CA ARG A 87 9.41 -22.21 -0.62
C ARG A 87 8.08 -22.54 0.06
N PRO A 88 7.17 -23.31 -0.56
CA PRO A 88 5.86 -23.64 0.03
C PRO A 88 5.94 -24.59 1.24
N ASP A 89 7.10 -25.17 1.55
CA ASP A 89 7.20 -26.30 2.49
C ASP A 89 7.66 -25.89 3.90
N ALA A 90 7.12 -24.78 4.42
CA ALA A 90 7.19 -24.52 5.86
C ALA A 90 6.05 -25.27 6.55
N PRO A 91 6.32 -26.11 7.58
CA PRO A 91 5.30 -26.96 8.18
C PRO A 91 4.15 -26.13 8.75
N ALA A 92 2.94 -26.37 8.21
CA ALA A 92 1.66 -25.72 8.55
C ALA A 92 1.20 -25.90 10.01
N ALA A 93 2.01 -26.53 10.86
CA ALA A 93 1.62 -26.97 12.20
C ALA A 93 1.81 -25.93 13.31
N ALA A 94 2.39 -24.75 13.03
CA ALA A 94 2.51 -23.67 14.03
C ALA A 94 1.33 -22.68 14.04
N LEU A 95 0.25 -22.96 13.29
CA LEU A 95 -0.90 -22.04 13.10
C LEU A 95 -2.04 -22.21 14.11
N LEU A 96 -1.97 -23.18 15.03
CA LEU A 96 -3.14 -23.65 15.79
C LEU A 96 -3.36 -23.05 17.19
N ALA A 97 -2.62 -22.01 17.58
CA ALA A 97 -2.98 -21.22 18.77
C ALA A 97 -2.44 -19.79 18.64
N LEU A 98 -3.00 -19.00 17.72
CA LEU A 98 -2.92 -17.55 17.87
C LEU A 98 -3.88 -17.17 19.01
N ASP A 99 -3.39 -17.29 20.24
CA ASP A 99 -4.15 -17.07 21.47
C ASP A 99 -4.92 -15.74 21.43
N GLY A 100 -6.16 -15.77 21.93
CA GLY A 100 -7.02 -14.60 22.11
C GLY A 100 -8.17 -14.45 21.10
N ASP A 101 -9.13 -13.60 21.46
CA ASP A 101 -10.33 -13.31 20.65
C ASP A 101 -9.97 -12.82 19.24
N PRO A 102 -10.33 -13.51 18.14
CA PRO A 102 -9.91 -13.16 16.77
C PRO A 102 -10.39 -11.79 16.29
N PHE A 103 -11.32 -11.14 17.00
CA PHE A 103 -11.85 -9.82 16.67
C PHE A 103 -11.09 -8.68 17.36
N GLN A 104 -10.26 -9.00 18.36
CA GLN A 104 -9.47 -8.01 19.11
C GLN A 104 -8.05 -7.86 18.57
N ALA A 105 -7.59 -6.62 18.48
CA ALA A 105 -6.20 -6.34 18.16
C ALA A 105 -5.29 -6.90 19.28
N PRO A 106 -4.16 -7.53 18.95
CA PRO A 106 -3.21 -7.98 19.96
C PRO A 106 -2.64 -6.78 20.74
N PRO A 107 -2.13 -6.99 21.97
CA PRO A 107 -1.50 -5.92 22.75
C PRO A 107 -0.36 -5.25 21.96
N GLY A 108 -0.13 -3.97 22.24
CA GLY A 108 0.83 -3.15 21.49
C GLY A 108 0.37 -2.73 20.09
N HIS A 109 -0.88 -3.00 19.71
CA HIS A 109 -1.47 -2.56 18.43
C HIS A 109 -2.72 -1.70 18.65
N CYS A 110 -2.92 -0.72 17.77
CA CYS A 110 -4.06 0.18 17.80
C CYS A 110 -5.37 -0.62 17.67
N PRO A 111 -6.35 -0.44 18.57
CA PRO A 111 -7.55 -1.26 18.57
C PRO A 111 -8.49 -0.98 17.37
N LYS A 112 -8.35 0.17 16.70
CA LYS A 112 -9.11 0.51 15.48
C LYS A 112 -8.47 0.01 14.20
N CYS A 113 -7.21 0.36 13.94
CA CYS A 113 -6.56 0.09 12.65
C CYS A 113 -5.49 -1.01 12.70
N VAL A 114 -5.19 -1.56 13.88
CA VAL A 114 -4.19 -2.61 14.10
C VAL A 114 -2.76 -2.18 13.70
N ALA A 115 -2.47 -0.88 13.64
CA ALA A 115 -1.10 -0.40 13.48
C ALA A 115 -0.33 -0.55 14.80
N PRO A 116 0.98 -0.83 14.78
CA PRO A 116 1.81 -0.85 16.00
C PRO A 116 1.69 0.46 16.79
N MET A 117 1.54 0.36 18.11
CA MET A 117 1.46 1.49 19.03
C MET A 117 2.85 2.00 19.37
N ARG A 118 2.92 3.27 19.80
CA ARG A 118 4.07 3.83 20.49
C ARG A 118 3.67 4.01 21.95
N ASP A 119 4.54 3.60 22.87
CA ASP A 119 4.20 3.47 24.29
C ASP A 119 3.74 4.79 24.94
N ASP A 120 4.25 5.94 24.46
CA ASP A 120 3.94 7.27 25.02
C ASP A 120 2.89 8.07 24.22
N ALA A 121 2.27 7.48 23.20
CA ALA A 121 1.35 8.23 22.34
C ALA A 121 -0.10 8.17 22.87
N GLY A 122 -0.70 9.32 23.15
CA GLY A 122 -2.15 9.42 23.47
C GLY A 122 -3.08 9.16 22.28
N ALA A 123 -2.53 9.07 21.06
CA ALA A 123 -3.27 8.80 19.84
C ALA A 123 -2.48 8.00 18.81
N CYS A 124 -3.19 7.25 17.95
CA CYS A 124 -2.61 6.45 16.89
C CYS A 124 -2.12 7.31 15.72
N SER A 125 -0.84 7.17 15.37
CA SER A 125 -0.19 7.89 14.26
C SER A 125 -0.63 7.45 12.85
N ALA A 126 -1.34 6.32 12.75
CA ALA A 126 -1.80 5.75 11.48
C ALA A 126 -3.25 6.16 11.15
N CYS A 127 -4.16 6.13 12.13
CA CYS A 127 -5.58 6.42 11.91
C CYS A 127 -6.14 7.61 12.71
N GLY A 128 -5.31 8.27 13.54
CA GLY A 128 -5.72 9.41 14.34
C GLY A 128 -6.63 9.09 15.54
N LEU A 129 -6.86 7.81 15.85
CA LEU A 129 -7.65 7.43 17.02
C LEU A 129 -6.99 7.92 18.31
N VAL A 130 -7.69 8.73 19.11
CA VAL A 130 -7.31 9.05 20.49
C VAL A 130 -7.70 7.87 21.38
N TYR A 131 -6.73 7.24 22.06
CA TYR A 131 -6.95 5.96 22.74
C TYR A 131 -7.94 6.07 23.91
N ALA A 132 -7.98 7.21 24.61
CA ALA A 132 -8.92 7.48 25.69
C ALA A 132 -10.39 7.50 25.24
N ASN A 133 -10.65 7.72 23.94
CA ASN A 133 -11.99 7.80 23.38
C ASN A 133 -12.40 6.52 22.64
N PHE A 134 -11.62 5.43 22.78
CA PHE A 134 -11.93 4.18 22.10
C PHE A 134 -13.12 3.47 22.75
N ILE A 135 -14.15 3.17 21.96
CA ILE A 135 -15.32 2.39 22.36
C ILE A 135 -15.22 1.01 21.67
N PRO A 136 -14.97 -0.09 22.41
CA PRO A 136 -14.78 -1.42 21.83
C PRO A 136 -15.99 -1.91 21.01
N ASP A 137 -17.20 -1.65 21.50
CA ASP A 137 -18.44 -2.18 20.93
C ASP A 137 -18.72 -1.63 19.53
N GLU A 138 -18.31 -0.39 19.23
CA GLU A 138 -18.45 0.21 17.89
C GLU A 138 -17.56 -0.47 16.84
N HIS A 139 -16.57 -1.24 17.26
CA HIS A 139 -15.57 -1.85 16.38
C HIS A 139 -15.72 -3.37 16.29
N GLN A 140 -16.83 -3.91 16.80
CA GLN A 140 -17.21 -5.30 16.61
C GLN A 140 -17.78 -5.51 15.21
N PRO A 141 -17.44 -6.64 14.54
CA PRO A 141 -18.12 -7.01 13.30
C PRO A 141 -19.60 -7.32 13.56
N SER A 142 -20.42 -7.26 12.52
CA SER A 142 -21.78 -7.80 12.61
C SER A 142 -21.75 -9.28 12.98
N GLU A 143 -22.82 -9.78 13.58
CA GLU A 143 -22.92 -11.19 13.98
C GLU A 143 -22.74 -12.14 12.78
N ALA A 144 -23.27 -11.76 11.61
CA ALA A 144 -23.11 -12.51 10.37
C ALA A 144 -21.64 -12.60 9.95
N LEU A 145 -20.93 -11.46 9.90
CA LEU A 145 -19.50 -11.44 9.58
C LEU A 145 -18.65 -12.18 10.63
N ALA A 146 -19.00 -12.03 11.92
CA ALA A 146 -18.31 -12.74 12.99
C ALA A 146 -18.41 -14.26 12.82
N GLN A 147 -19.59 -14.75 12.45
CA GLN A 147 -19.82 -16.17 12.22
C GLN A 147 -19.06 -16.68 10.99
N GLU A 148 -19.18 -16.00 9.85
CA GLU A 148 -18.48 -16.39 8.62
C GLU A 148 -16.97 -16.31 8.76
N TRP A 149 -16.46 -15.33 9.52
CA TRP A 149 -15.04 -15.24 9.84
C TRP A 149 -14.55 -16.41 10.67
N ARG A 150 -15.33 -16.86 11.67
CA ARG A 150 -14.99 -18.08 12.45
C ARG A 150 -14.98 -19.32 11.56
N GLU A 151 -15.97 -19.47 10.68
CA GLU A 151 -16.02 -20.58 9.72
C GLU A 151 -14.83 -20.55 8.74
N LEU A 152 -14.42 -19.35 8.30
CA LEU A 152 -13.22 -19.18 7.47
C LEU A 152 -11.95 -19.61 8.21
N LEU A 153 -11.84 -19.35 9.52
CA LEU A 153 -10.66 -19.76 10.30
C LEU A 153 -10.49 -21.28 10.35
N GLU A 154 -11.58 -22.04 10.34
CA GLU A 154 -11.54 -23.52 10.27
C GLU A 154 -11.06 -24.02 8.89
N THR A 155 -11.27 -23.23 7.84
CA THR A 155 -10.92 -23.55 6.45
C THR A 155 -9.89 -22.58 5.87
N TRP A 156 -9.01 -22.03 6.71
CA TRP A 156 -8.11 -20.91 6.38
C TRP A 156 -7.21 -21.13 5.15
N HIS A 157 -6.93 -22.38 4.80
CA HIS A 157 -6.08 -22.71 3.66
C HIS A 157 -6.86 -22.72 2.33
N ASP A 158 -8.20 -22.75 2.37
CA ASP A 158 -9.08 -22.75 1.19
C ASP A 158 -9.31 -21.33 0.68
N TRP A 159 -8.60 -20.96 -0.39
CA TRP A 159 -8.77 -19.64 -1.01
C TRP A 159 -10.19 -19.41 -1.55
N ASP A 160 -10.91 -20.45 -1.96
CA ASP A 160 -12.28 -20.28 -2.43
C ASP A 160 -13.21 -19.88 -1.26
N ALA A 161 -12.91 -20.29 -0.03
CA ALA A 161 -13.60 -19.82 1.17
C ALA A 161 -13.37 -18.32 1.42
N HIS A 162 -12.12 -17.86 1.25
CA HIS A 162 -11.80 -16.42 1.32
C HIS A 162 -12.56 -15.62 0.26
N ASP A 163 -12.60 -16.11 -0.99
CA ASP A 163 -13.27 -15.43 -2.10
C ASP A 163 -14.79 -15.35 -1.89
N ARG A 164 -15.41 -16.42 -1.38
CA ARG A 164 -16.83 -16.45 -0.99
C ARG A 164 -17.15 -15.41 0.07
N LEU A 165 -16.37 -15.37 1.17
CA LEU A 165 -16.53 -14.37 2.22
C LEU A 165 -16.41 -12.95 1.64
N LEU A 166 -15.35 -12.68 0.88
CA LEU A 166 -15.09 -11.35 0.31
C LEU A 166 -16.18 -10.89 -0.65
N SER A 167 -16.85 -11.82 -1.33
CA SER A 167 -17.98 -11.52 -2.21
C SER A 167 -19.25 -11.19 -1.41
N GLN A 168 -19.51 -11.93 -0.33
CA GLN A 168 -20.66 -11.70 0.57
C GLN A 168 -20.55 -10.37 1.33
N VAL A 169 -19.39 -10.08 1.93
CA VAL A 169 -19.15 -8.84 2.69
C VAL A 169 -19.14 -7.60 1.80
N MET A 170 -18.77 -7.73 0.53
CA MET A 170 -18.88 -6.65 -0.45
C MET A 170 -20.34 -6.26 -0.67
N MET A 171 -21.24 -7.24 -0.82
CA MET A 171 -22.67 -6.98 -0.97
C MET A 171 -23.31 -6.35 0.28
N ARG A 172 -22.76 -6.64 1.48
CA ARG A 172 -23.22 -6.05 2.75
C ARG A 172 -22.57 -4.71 3.10
N GLY A 173 -21.56 -4.27 2.35
CA GLY A 173 -20.82 -3.04 2.64
C GLY A 173 -19.84 -3.15 3.82
N GLU A 174 -19.44 -4.36 4.22
CA GLU A 174 -18.57 -4.60 5.39
C GLU A 174 -17.08 -4.77 5.03
N MET A 175 -16.69 -4.34 3.83
CA MET A 175 -15.31 -4.46 3.32
C MET A 175 -14.26 -3.83 4.24
N ALA A 176 -14.59 -2.71 4.91
CA ALA A 176 -13.69 -2.08 5.86
C ALA A 176 -13.43 -2.95 7.10
N MET A 177 -14.47 -3.64 7.58
CA MET A 177 -14.39 -4.51 8.75
C MET A 177 -13.60 -5.78 8.45
N VAL A 178 -13.90 -6.47 7.34
CA VAL A 178 -13.12 -7.67 6.95
C VAL A 178 -11.64 -7.31 6.71
N GLY A 179 -11.35 -6.13 6.13
CA GLY A 179 -9.99 -5.62 5.99
C GLY A 179 -9.29 -5.33 7.33
N ARG A 180 -10.04 -5.00 8.40
CA ARG A 180 -9.51 -4.95 9.77
C ARG A 180 -9.19 -6.35 10.28
N LEU A 181 -10.07 -7.34 10.09
CA LEU A 181 -9.87 -8.71 10.55
C LEU A 181 -8.62 -9.37 9.94
N TYR A 182 -8.38 -9.19 8.64
CA TYR A 182 -7.12 -9.63 8.02
C TYR A 182 -5.88 -8.96 8.62
N ARG A 183 -5.96 -7.67 9.00
CA ARG A 183 -4.85 -6.99 9.70
C ARG A 183 -4.66 -7.50 11.12
N VAL A 184 -5.73 -7.82 11.85
CA VAL A 184 -5.65 -8.49 13.15
C VAL A 184 -4.91 -9.83 13.02
N ARG A 185 -5.26 -10.62 12.00
CA ARG A 185 -4.57 -11.88 11.70
C ARG A 185 -3.08 -11.66 11.40
N LEU A 186 -2.74 -10.68 10.57
CA LEU A 186 -1.34 -10.33 10.25
C LEU A 186 -0.54 -9.83 11.46
N ALA A 187 -1.16 -9.09 12.37
CA ALA A 187 -0.48 -8.64 13.59
C ALA A 187 -0.08 -9.83 14.49
N ARG A 188 -0.85 -10.92 14.45
CA ARG A 188 -0.59 -12.15 15.20
C ARG A 188 0.33 -13.12 14.47
N ALA A 189 0.17 -13.23 13.15
CA ALA A 189 0.97 -14.06 12.26
C ALA A 189 1.48 -13.22 11.07
N PRO A 190 2.60 -12.48 11.23
CA PRO A 190 3.10 -11.55 10.19
C PRO A 190 3.44 -12.21 8.85
N ASN A 191 3.71 -13.52 8.85
CA ASN A 191 4.07 -14.29 7.67
C ASN A 191 2.88 -15.08 7.08
N ASP A 192 1.65 -14.81 7.51
CA ASP A 192 0.44 -15.47 6.99
C ASP A 192 0.14 -15.00 5.55
N ALA A 193 0.53 -15.83 4.58
CA ALA A 193 0.37 -15.53 3.16
C ALA A 193 -1.10 -15.36 2.74
N GLN A 194 -2.02 -16.11 3.36
CA GLN A 194 -3.45 -15.97 3.07
C GLN A 194 -3.99 -14.66 3.64
N ALA A 195 -3.54 -14.25 4.83
CA ALA A 195 -3.94 -12.98 5.40
C ALA A 195 -3.45 -11.78 4.57
N LEU A 196 -2.21 -11.85 4.07
CA LEU A 196 -1.64 -10.84 3.16
C LEU A 196 -2.46 -10.75 1.88
N ARG A 197 -2.71 -11.90 1.23
CA ARG A 197 -3.49 -11.97 -0.01
C ARG A 197 -4.92 -11.46 0.19
N GLY A 198 -5.59 -11.88 1.27
CA GLY A 198 -6.93 -11.43 1.63
C GLY A 198 -7.02 -9.92 1.86
N ARG A 199 -6.05 -9.33 2.56
CA ARG A 199 -5.94 -7.87 2.74
C ARG A 199 -5.79 -7.14 1.40
N ASP A 200 -4.89 -7.61 0.55
CA ASP A 200 -4.63 -6.97 -0.74
C ASP A 200 -5.84 -7.06 -1.67
N GLU A 201 -6.57 -8.18 -1.60
CA GLU A 201 -7.82 -8.37 -2.32
C GLU A 201 -8.94 -7.42 -1.85
N VAL A 202 -9.04 -7.17 -0.53
CA VAL A 202 -9.94 -6.14 0.02
C VAL A 202 -9.62 -4.76 -0.58
N VAL A 203 -8.35 -4.37 -0.59
CA VAL A 203 -7.90 -3.08 -1.17
C VAL A 203 -8.23 -3.02 -2.65
N ARG A 204 -7.96 -4.10 -3.39
CA ARG A 204 -8.26 -4.20 -4.82
C ARG A 204 -9.75 -3.97 -5.10
N ARG A 205 -10.65 -4.70 -4.43
CA ARG A 205 -12.11 -4.58 -4.62
C ARG A 205 -12.63 -3.19 -4.27
N VAL A 206 -12.24 -2.64 -3.11
CA VAL A 206 -12.67 -1.30 -2.69
C VAL A 206 -12.22 -0.24 -3.70
N THR A 207 -10.99 -0.34 -4.19
CA THR A 207 -10.46 0.62 -5.18
C THR A 207 -11.20 0.52 -6.51
N THR A 208 -11.45 -0.69 -7.03
CA THR A 208 -12.20 -0.89 -8.27
C THR A 208 -13.64 -0.39 -8.17
N THR A 209 -14.34 -0.66 -7.06
CA THR A 209 -15.72 -0.18 -6.86
C THR A 209 -15.79 1.35 -6.77
N THR A 210 -14.82 1.99 -6.13
CA THR A 210 -14.78 3.46 -5.99
C THR A 210 -14.63 4.14 -7.35
N GLN A 211 -13.83 3.58 -8.26
CA GLN A 211 -13.64 4.14 -9.62
C GLN A 211 -14.94 4.15 -10.42
N LEU A 212 -15.73 3.06 -10.35
CA LEU A 212 -17.01 2.96 -11.05
C LEU A 212 -18.05 3.97 -10.55
N ILE A 213 -17.98 4.37 -9.27
CA ILE A 213 -18.88 5.38 -8.70
C ILE A 213 -18.36 6.80 -9.00
N SER A 214 -17.04 6.98 -9.06
CA SER A 214 -16.41 8.28 -9.31
C SER A 214 -16.45 8.71 -10.78
N ASP A 215 -16.73 7.79 -11.71
CA ASP A 215 -17.15 8.08 -13.08
C ASP A 215 -18.60 8.63 -13.10
N GLY A 216 -18.85 9.64 -12.26
CA GLY A 216 -20.07 10.43 -12.32
C GLY A 216 -20.29 10.98 -13.73
N PRO A 217 -21.55 11.30 -14.10
CA PRO A 217 -21.85 11.81 -15.43
C PRO A 217 -20.88 12.95 -15.74
N SER A 218 -20.15 12.78 -16.85
CA SER A 218 -19.07 13.65 -17.30
C SER A 218 -19.29 15.10 -16.87
N PRO A 219 -18.27 15.83 -16.37
CA PRO A 219 -18.41 17.23 -15.96
C PRO A 219 -18.96 18.13 -17.08
N ALA A 220 -18.92 17.67 -18.34
CA ALA A 220 -19.60 18.32 -19.45
C ALA A 220 -21.12 18.19 -19.39
N LEU A 221 -21.67 17.03 -19.00
CA LEU A 221 -23.11 16.81 -18.82
C LEU A 221 -23.64 17.60 -17.62
N GLY A 222 -22.90 17.59 -16.51
CA GLY A 222 -23.22 18.39 -15.32
C GLY A 222 -23.25 19.89 -15.59
N ARG A 223 -22.30 20.41 -16.39
CA ARG A 223 -22.33 21.82 -16.83
C ARG A 223 -23.52 22.12 -17.73
N LYS A 224 -23.80 21.26 -18.73
CA LYS A 224 -24.93 21.43 -19.67
C LYS A 224 -26.28 21.44 -18.97
N MET A 225 -26.48 20.56 -17.98
CA MET A 225 -27.72 20.49 -17.21
C MET A 225 -27.88 21.71 -16.29
N LYS A 226 -26.78 22.19 -15.69
CA LYS A 226 -26.80 23.42 -14.89
C LYS A 226 -27.10 24.66 -15.73
N THR A 227 -26.54 24.79 -16.94
CA THR A 227 -26.91 25.88 -17.87
C THR A 227 -28.33 25.76 -18.39
N ALA A 228 -28.83 24.55 -18.66
CA ALA A 228 -30.21 24.34 -19.07
C ALA A 228 -31.18 24.79 -17.97
N VAL A 229 -30.98 24.35 -16.72
CA VAL A 229 -31.81 24.76 -15.58
C VAL A 229 -31.76 26.27 -15.36
N LEU A 230 -30.56 26.88 -15.41
CA LEU A 230 -30.42 28.33 -15.22
C LEU A 230 -31.10 29.13 -16.34
N SER A 231 -31.00 28.64 -17.58
CA SER A 231 -31.69 29.23 -18.73
C SER A 231 -33.21 29.13 -18.60
N THR A 232 -33.74 27.97 -18.19
CA THR A 232 -35.19 27.79 -17.98
C THR A 232 -35.71 28.73 -16.89
N VAL A 233 -35.01 28.84 -15.75
CA VAL A 233 -35.39 29.76 -14.67
C VAL A 233 -35.40 31.21 -15.16
N LEU A 234 -34.39 31.62 -15.93
CA LEU A 234 -34.30 32.97 -16.46
C LEU A 234 -35.42 33.29 -17.46
N VAL A 235 -35.75 32.36 -18.36
CA VAL A 235 -36.87 32.51 -19.31
C VAL A 235 -38.20 32.63 -18.59
N VAL A 236 -38.47 31.77 -17.61
CA VAL A 236 -39.71 31.83 -16.82
C VAL A 236 -39.83 33.16 -16.09
N SER A 237 -38.73 33.65 -15.49
CA SER A 237 -38.71 34.94 -14.79
C SER A 237 -38.96 36.12 -15.74
N LEU A 238 -38.39 36.09 -16.95
CA LEU A 238 -38.61 37.11 -17.97
C LEU A 238 -40.07 37.15 -18.44
N VAL A 239 -40.68 35.97 -18.67
CA VAL A 239 -42.09 35.85 -19.05
C VAL A 239 -42.99 36.40 -17.96
N LEU A 240 -42.69 36.09 -16.68
CA LEU A 240 -43.45 36.61 -15.55
C LEU A 240 -43.40 38.15 -15.47
N LEU A 241 -42.22 38.73 -15.66
CA LEU A 241 -42.03 40.19 -15.71
C LEU A 241 -42.81 40.84 -16.86
N LEU A 242 -42.82 40.22 -18.04
CA LEU A 242 -43.60 40.71 -19.19
C LEU A 242 -45.10 40.67 -18.92
N VAL A 243 -45.61 39.60 -18.30
CA VAL A 243 -47.02 39.50 -17.91
C VAL A 243 -47.38 40.58 -16.89
N LEU A 244 -46.57 40.77 -15.85
CA LEU A 244 -46.77 41.82 -14.86
C LEU A 244 -46.76 43.22 -15.50
N PHE A 245 -45.84 43.47 -16.43
CA PHE A 245 -45.77 44.73 -17.16
C PHE A 245 -47.03 44.98 -18.02
N GLN A 246 -47.52 43.96 -18.73
CA GLN A 246 -48.75 44.09 -19.51
C GLN A 246 -49.98 44.35 -18.62
N MET A 247 -50.06 43.69 -17.46
CA MET A 247 -51.13 43.96 -16.49
C MET A 247 -51.10 45.40 -16.01
N MET A 248 -49.92 45.91 -15.62
CA MET A 248 -49.78 47.31 -15.20
C MET A 248 -50.17 48.27 -16.34
N ARG A 249 -49.79 47.98 -17.58
CA ARG A 249 -50.10 48.84 -18.73
C ARG A 249 -51.58 48.84 -19.11
N ALA A 250 -52.33 47.80 -18.80
CA ALA A 250 -53.77 47.72 -19.05
C ALA A 250 -54.62 48.44 -18.00
N SER A 251 -54.04 48.69 -16.81
CA SER A 251 -54.70 49.39 -15.70
C SER A 251 -54.54 50.92 -15.71
N PHE A 252 -53.73 51.49 -16.60
CA PHE A 252 -53.57 52.94 -16.82
C PHE A 252 -54.16 53.34 -18.17
#